data_AF-A0A843IZX5-F1
#
_entry.id   AF-A0A843IZX5-F1
#
_cell.length_a   1.000
_cell.length_b   1.000
_cell.length_c   1.000
_cell.angle_alpha   90.00
_cell.angle_beta   90.00
_cell.angle_gamma   90.00
#
_symmetry.space_group_name_H-M   'P 1'
#
loop_
_entity.id
_entity.type
_entity.pdbx_description
1 polymer ?
#
loop_
_entity_poly.entity_id
_entity_poly.type
_entity_poly.pdbx_seq_one_letter_code
_entity_poly.pdbx_strand_id
1 'polypeptide(L)'
;PPSMFGALNLMIIQQLQYVNKRMARRCIFIAETFVKKNYIDYNILYKWQPATDTFEKIYRDSRVLKEIAYSQGWTDGQVREEIDKRKEILLGLLQHRIRDSDHITTVFDEFSKNGHYEFD
;
A
#
# COMPACT_ATOMS: atom_id res chain seq x y z
N PRO A 1 13.83 -3.62 -22.97
CA PRO A 1 14.51 -2.30 -23.05
C PRO A 1 14.15 -1.41 -21.86
N PRO A 2 15.03 -0.46 -21.47
CA PRO A 2 14.79 0.53 -20.41
C PRO A 2 13.46 1.29 -20.55
N SER A 3 12.98 1.45 -21.79
CA SER A 3 11.67 2.03 -22.11
C SER A 3 10.47 1.27 -21.53
N MET A 4 10.57 -0.04 -21.27
CA MET A 4 9.50 -0.81 -20.64
C MET A 4 9.40 -0.59 -19.12
N PHE A 5 10.43 -0.04 -18.47
CA PHE A 5 10.42 0.21 -17.02
C PHE A 5 9.84 1.58 -16.63
N GLY A 6 9.58 2.46 -17.61
CA GLY A 6 8.89 3.73 -17.36
C GLY A 6 7.45 3.56 -16.87
N ALA A 7 6.85 2.39 -17.12
CA ALA A 7 5.48 2.06 -16.73
C ALA A 7 5.36 1.45 -15.32
N LEU A 8 6.47 1.22 -14.60
CA LEU A 8 6.40 0.70 -13.24
C LEU A 8 6.29 1.85 -12.23
N ASN A 9 5.15 1.92 -11.54
CA ASN A 9 4.92 2.92 -10.49
C ASN A 9 5.39 2.43 -9.11
N LEU A 10 5.18 1.15 -8.78
CA LEU A 10 5.46 0.58 -7.45
C LEU A 10 6.23 -0.74 -7.55
N MET A 11 7.14 -0.95 -6.59
CA MET A 11 7.88 -2.19 -6.38
C MET A 11 7.67 -2.65 -4.94
N ILE A 12 7.26 -3.92 -4.78
CA ILE A 12 7.06 -4.56 -3.49
C ILE A 12 8.05 -5.71 -3.37
N ILE A 13 8.93 -5.67 -2.37
CA ILE A 13 9.88 -6.75 -2.11
C ILE A 13 9.41 -7.57 -0.91
N GLN A 14 9.24 -8.87 -1.10
CA GLN A 14 8.88 -9.82 -0.05
C GLN A 14 9.96 -10.87 0.16
N GLN A 15 10.21 -11.23 1.42
CA GLN A 15 11.17 -12.28 1.76
C GLN A 15 10.63 -13.14 2.91
N LEU A 16 11.12 -14.38 2.99
CA LEU A 16 10.89 -15.25 4.14
C LEU A 16 11.92 -14.92 5.22
N GLN A 17 11.46 -14.48 6.39
CA GLN A 17 12.28 -14.01 7.49
C GLN A 17 12.10 -14.91 8.72
N TYR A 18 13.15 -15.11 9.50
CA TYR A 18 13.05 -15.78 10.79
C TYR A 18 12.72 -14.74 11.86
N VAL A 19 11.47 -14.73 12.34
CA VAL A 19 10.92 -13.74 13.27
C VAL A 19 10.22 -14.47 14.41
N ASN A 20 10.53 -14.12 15.66
CA ASN A 20 9.90 -14.73 16.84
C ASN A 20 9.93 -16.27 16.81
N LYS A 21 11.11 -16.84 16.52
CA LYS A 21 11.39 -18.27 16.45
C LYS A 21 10.64 -19.05 15.35
N ARG A 22 10.02 -18.36 14.38
CA ARG A 22 9.32 -18.98 13.26
C ARG A 22 9.67 -18.31 11.93
N MET A 23 9.54 -19.06 10.84
CA MET A 23 9.63 -18.49 9.50
C MET A 23 8.32 -17.77 9.16
N ALA A 24 8.42 -16.50 8.78
CA ALA A 24 7.28 -15.68 8.39
C ALA A 24 7.62 -14.87 7.15
N ARG A 25 6.70 -14.82 6.16
CA ARG A 25 6.87 -13.94 5.01
C ARG A 25 6.62 -12.49 5.45
N ARG A 26 7.52 -11.60 5.07
CA ARG A 26 7.46 -10.16 5.36
C ARG A 26 7.65 -9.37 4.09
N CYS A 27 6.88 -8.29 3.96
CA CYS A 27 7.15 -7.24 2.99
C CYS A 27 8.34 -6.44 3.53
N ILE A 28 9.49 -6.48 2.86
CA ILE A 28 10.70 -5.82 3.34
C ILE A 28 10.64 -4.32 3.08
N PHE A 29 10.17 -3.94 1.89
CA PHE A 29 9.82 -2.56 1.59
C PHE A 29 8.84 -2.45 0.41
N ILE A 30 8.15 -1.32 0.38
CA ILE A 30 7.39 -0.82 -0.76
C ILE A 30 8.12 0.42 -1.25
N ALA A 31 8.40 0.51 -2.55
CA ALA A 31 9.08 1.65 -3.14
C ALA A 31 8.37 2.13 -4.41
N GLU A 32 8.46 3.42 -4.69
CA GLU A 32 8.12 3.98 -5.99
C GLU A 32 9.32 3.88 -6.92
N THR A 33 9.10 3.48 -8.16
CA THR A 33 10.16 3.37 -9.16
C THR A 33 10.07 4.48 -10.19
N PHE A 34 11.22 4.93 -10.67
CA PHE A 34 11.31 5.89 -11.76
C PHE A 34 12.53 5.59 -12.63
N VAL A 35 12.39 5.89 -13.92
CA VAL A 35 13.49 5.73 -14.87
C VAL A 35 14.30 7.02 -14.90
N LYS A 36 15.60 6.91 -14.67
CA LYS A 36 16.55 8.02 -14.75
C LYS A 36 17.62 7.70 -15.80
N LYS A 37 17.54 8.38 -16.94
CA LYS A 37 18.40 8.16 -18.13
C LYS A 37 18.40 6.69 -18.58
N ASN A 38 19.27 5.87 -18.01
CA ASN A 38 19.50 4.47 -18.39
C ASN A 38 19.40 3.48 -17.21
N TYR A 39 19.02 3.92 -16.01
CA TYR A 39 18.81 3.03 -14.86
C TYR A 39 17.47 3.28 -14.18
N ILE A 40 17.02 2.27 -13.44
CA ILE A 40 15.86 2.35 -12.56
C ILE A 40 16.36 2.82 -11.20
N ASP A 41 15.74 3.88 -10.71
CA ASP A 41 15.94 4.39 -9.37
C ASP A 41 14.63 4.24 -8.60
N TYR A 42 14.70 4.29 -7.27
CA TYR A 42 13.54 4.05 -6.42
C TYR A 42 13.54 4.87 -5.14
N ASN A 43 12.34 5.20 -4.66
CA ASN A 43 12.11 5.88 -3.39
C ASN A 43 11.32 4.96 -2.46
N ILE A 44 11.87 4.62 -1.29
CA ILE A 44 11.20 3.73 -0.34
C ILE A 44 10.03 4.49 0.33
N LEU A 45 8.83 3.92 0.23
CA LEU A 45 7.63 4.39 0.91
C LEU A 45 7.53 3.83 2.31
N TYR A 46 7.58 2.50 2.42
CA TYR A 46 7.46 1.79 3.69
C TYR A 46 8.56 0.75 3.80
N LYS A 47 9.05 0.53 5.02
CA LYS A 47 10.10 -0.45 5.30
C LYS A 47 9.76 -1.26 6.55
N TRP A 48 10.02 -2.55 6.52
CA TRP A 48 9.91 -3.41 7.70
C TRP A 48 11.14 -3.30 8.60
N GLN A 49 10.89 -3.23 9.91
CA GLN A 49 11.91 -3.19 10.95
C GLN A 49 12.05 -4.56 11.63
N PRO A 50 13.17 -5.28 11.42
CA PRO A 50 13.35 -6.63 11.96
C PRO A 50 13.33 -6.69 13.49
N ALA A 51 13.85 -5.65 14.16
CA ALA A 51 13.99 -5.62 15.61
C ALA A 51 12.64 -5.60 16.34
N THR A 52 11.63 -4.93 15.76
CA THR A 52 10.32 -4.70 16.37
C THR A 52 9.19 -5.45 15.67
N ASP A 53 9.46 -6.10 14.53
CA ASP A 53 8.46 -6.68 13.64
C ASP A 53 7.35 -5.69 13.23
N THR A 54 7.73 -4.42 13.02
CA THR A 54 6.81 -3.34 12.63
C THR A 54 7.16 -2.77 11.26
N PHE A 55 6.24 -1.98 10.69
CA PHE A 55 6.47 -1.22 9.46
C PHE A 55 6.64 0.26 9.79
N GLU A 56 7.63 0.88 9.18
CA GLU A 56 7.86 2.31 9.26
C GLU A 56 7.50 2.99 7.94
N LYS A 57 6.82 4.12 8.04
CA LYS A 57 6.64 5.06 6.92
C LYS A 57 7.91 5.87 6.74
N ILE A 58 8.53 5.74 5.57
CA ILE A 58 9.78 6.41 5.21
C ILE A 58 9.52 7.65 4.35
N TYR A 59 8.53 7.60 3.46
CA TYR A 59 8.29 8.71 2.53
C TYR A 59 7.76 9.96 3.24
N ARG A 60 8.28 11.11 2.82
CA ARG A 60 7.68 12.43 3.05
C ARG A 60 6.67 12.78 1.96
N ASP A 61 6.92 12.29 0.75
CA ASP A 61 6.14 12.58 -0.45
C ASP A 61 6.09 11.33 -1.36
N SER A 62 5.00 11.20 -2.12
CA SER A 62 4.72 10.03 -2.98
C SER A 62 4.25 10.53 -4.35
N ARG A 63 5.00 10.18 -5.39
CA ARG A 63 4.65 10.50 -6.78
C ARG A 63 3.32 9.86 -7.17
N VAL A 64 3.11 8.59 -6.79
CA VAL A 64 1.91 7.85 -7.13
C VAL A 64 0.68 8.46 -6.47
N LEU A 65 0.77 8.86 -5.20
CA LEU A 65 -0.33 9.54 -4.52
C LEU A 65 -0.63 10.91 -5.14
N LYS A 66 0.38 11.65 -5.59
CA LYS A 66 0.20 12.91 -6.32
C LYS A 66 -0.45 12.72 -7.69
N GLU A 67 -0.07 11.68 -8.43
CA GLU A 67 -0.70 11.32 -9.71
C GLU A 67 -2.18 10.98 -9.50
N ILE A 68 -2.51 10.21 -8.46
CA ILE A 68 -3.90 9.92 -8.06
C ILE A 68 -4.63 11.23 -7.73
N ALA A 69 -4.05 12.06 -6.87
CA ALA A 69 -4.63 13.34 -6.45
C ALA A 69 -4.99 14.21 -7.66
N TYR A 70 -4.04 14.36 -8.59
CA TYR A 70 -4.23 15.12 -9.82
C TYR A 70 -5.35 14.53 -10.69
N SER A 71 -5.35 13.21 -10.89
CA SER A 71 -6.36 12.54 -11.73
C SER A 71 -7.79 12.66 -11.18
N GLN A 72 -7.93 12.77 -9.85
CA GLN A 72 -9.21 12.87 -9.16
C GLN A 72 -9.60 14.31 -8.80
N GLY A 73 -8.74 15.29 -9.07
CA GLY A 73 -8.93 16.67 -8.60
C GLY A 73 -8.92 16.81 -7.07
N TRP A 74 -8.22 15.91 -6.38
CA TRP A 74 -8.15 15.88 -4.92
C TRP A 74 -7.00 16.75 -4.38
N THR A 75 -7.25 17.32 -3.20
CA THR A 75 -6.21 17.89 -2.34
C THR A 75 -5.43 16.79 -1.62
N ASP A 76 -4.24 17.12 -1.11
CA ASP A 76 -3.46 16.21 -0.25
C ASP A 76 -4.22 15.76 1.01
N GLY A 77 -5.18 16.57 1.48
CA GLY A 77 -6.07 16.22 2.59
C GLY A 77 -7.05 15.10 2.21
N GLN A 78 -7.69 15.23 1.04
CA GLN A 78 -8.62 14.22 0.52
C GLN A 78 -7.93 12.89 0.20
N VAL A 79 -6.70 12.92 -0.35
CA VAL A 79 -5.92 11.69 -0.55
C VAL A 79 -5.66 10.97 0.77
N ARG A 80 -5.32 11.71 1.83
CA ARG A 80 -5.12 11.15 3.17
C ARG A 80 -6.41 10.57 3.73
N GLU A 81 -7.51 11.30 3.64
CA GLU A 81 -8.83 10.84 4.07
C GLU A 81 -9.23 9.53 3.37
N GLU A 82 -9.01 9.43 2.06
CA GLU A 82 -9.32 8.24 1.27
C GLU A 82 -8.42 7.03 1.62
N ILE A 83 -7.15 7.27 1.96
CA ILE A 83 -6.26 6.23 2.50
C ILE A 83 -6.76 5.77 3.87
N ASP A 84 -7.13 6.70 4.76
CA ASP A 84 -7.57 6.40 6.11
C ASP A 84 -8.89 5.63 6.10
N LYS A 85 -9.87 5.99 5.26
CA LYS A 85 -11.11 5.20 5.06
C LYS A 85 -10.81 3.74 4.71
N ARG A 86 -9.91 3.51 3.73
CA ARG A 86 -9.52 2.16 3.30
C ARG A 86 -8.78 1.40 4.41
N LYS A 87 -7.97 2.10 5.20
CA LYS A 87 -7.30 1.53 6.37
C LYS A 87 -8.31 1.09 7.43
N GLU A 88 -9.29 1.93 7.76
CA GLU A 88 -10.34 1.59 8.73
C GLU A 88 -11.18 0.39 8.28
N ILE A 89 -11.47 0.27 6.98
CA ILE A 89 -12.12 -0.93 6.43
C ILE A 89 -11.27 -2.20 6.66
N LEU A 90 -9.97 -2.15 6.36
CA LEU A 90 -9.07 -3.30 6.61
C LEU A 90 -8.97 -3.65 8.10
N LEU A 91 -9.02 -2.65 8.98
CA LEU A 91 -9.04 -2.85 10.43
C LEU A 91 -10.37 -3.47 10.89
N GLY A 92 -11.50 -3.02 10.35
CA GLY A 92 -12.82 -3.59 10.61
C GLY A 92 -12.92 -5.05 10.16
N LEU A 93 -12.41 -5.39 8.96
CA LEU A 93 -12.32 -6.78 8.48
C LEU A 93 -11.55 -7.66 9.48
N LEU A 94 -10.42 -7.15 10.00
CA LEU A 94 -9.61 -7.86 11.00
C LEU A 94 -10.36 -8.05 12.32
N GLN A 95 -11.05 -7.01 12.82
CA GLN A 95 -11.82 -7.04 14.07
C GLN A 95 -12.97 -8.06 14.00
N HIS A 96 -13.69 -8.11 12.88
CA HIS A 96 -14.78 -9.06 12.61
C HIS A 96 -14.27 -10.45 12.18
N ARG A 97 -12.94 -10.65 12.14
CA ARG A 97 -12.29 -11.92 11.75
C ARG A 97 -12.64 -12.39 10.34
N ILE A 98 -12.98 -11.46 9.45
CA ILE A 98 -13.23 -11.75 8.03
C ILE A 98 -11.87 -11.95 7.35
N ARG A 99 -11.69 -13.12 6.73
CA ARG A 99 -10.40 -13.53 6.12
C ARG A 99 -10.55 -14.19 4.76
N ASP A 100 -11.76 -14.55 4.37
CA ASP A 100 -12.01 -15.14 3.06
C ASP A 100 -12.00 -14.05 1.97
N SER A 101 -11.46 -14.40 0.80
CA SER A 101 -11.25 -13.43 -0.27
C SER A 101 -12.55 -12.92 -0.86
N ASP A 102 -13.63 -13.71 -0.81
CA ASP A 102 -14.90 -13.39 -1.43
C ASP A 102 -15.62 -12.27 -0.64
N HIS A 103 -15.77 -12.42 0.68
CA HIS A 103 -16.33 -11.36 1.51
C HIS A 103 -15.48 -10.10 1.50
N ILE A 104 -14.14 -10.22 1.54
CA ILE A 104 -13.25 -9.05 1.44
C ILE A 104 -13.51 -8.30 0.13
N THR A 105 -13.67 -9.01 -0.98
CA THR A 105 -13.98 -8.41 -2.29
C THR A 105 -15.33 -7.71 -2.25
N THR A 106 -16.36 -8.36 -1.70
CA THR A 106 -17.70 -7.76 -1.54
C THR A 106 -17.66 -6.45 -0.74
N VAL A 107 -16.91 -6.42 0.38
CA VAL A 107 -16.74 -5.19 1.18
C VAL A 107 -16.13 -4.06 0.35
N PHE A 108 -15.08 -4.33 -0.42
CA PHE A 108 -14.45 -3.31 -1.25
C PHE A 108 -15.29 -2.88 -2.45
N ASP A 109 -16.09 -3.78 -3.01
CA ASP A 109 -17.05 -3.47 -4.08
C ASP A 109 -18.17 -2.56 -3.58
N GLU A 110 -18.69 -2.82 -2.38
CA GLU A 110 -19.70 -1.96 -1.73
C GLU A 110 -19.12 -0.60 -1.37
N PHE A 111 -17.93 -0.58 -0.76
CA PHE A 111 -17.21 0.66 -0.48
C PHE A 111 -17.00 1.49 -1.76
N SER A 112 -16.61 0.86 -2.87
CA SER A 112 -16.39 1.56 -4.15
C SER A 112 -17.67 2.17 -4.73
N LYS A 113 -18.84 1.61 -4.43
CA LYS A 113 -20.15 2.13 -4.89
C LYS A 113 -20.66 3.25 -4.01
N ASN A 114 -20.49 3.13 -2.69
CA ASN A 114 -21.14 3.98 -1.70
C ASN A 114 -20.21 5.05 -1.09
N GLY A 115 -18.89 4.91 -1.27
CA GLY A 115 -17.87 5.79 -0.67
C GLY A 115 -17.68 5.61 0.84
N HIS A 116 -18.41 4.69 1.45
CA HIS A 116 -18.32 4.28 2.85
C HIS A 116 -18.73 2.81 2.97
N TYR A 117 -18.30 2.18 4.06
CA TYR A 117 -18.69 0.83 4.44
C TYR A 117 -18.74 0.76 5.95
N GLU A 118 -19.84 0.24 6.49
CA GLU A 118 -20.04 0.03 7.92
C GLU A 118 -20.15 -1.46 8.18
N PHE A 119 -19.51 -1.92 9.25
CA PHE A 119 -19.65 -3.29 9.72
C PHE A 119 -20.86 -3.34 10.66
N ASP A 120 -21.71 -4.35 10.48
CA ASP A 120 -22.84 -4.67 11.38
C ASP A 120 -22.36 -5.20 12.74
#